data_AF-A0A399WGP8-F1
#
_entry.id   AF-A0A399WGP8-F1
#
_cell.length_a   1.000
_cell.length_b   1.000
_cell.length_c   1.000
_cell.angle_alpha   90.00
_cell.angle_beta   90.00
_cell.angle_gamma   90.00
#
_symmetry.space_group_name_H-M   'P 1'
#
loop_
_entity.id
_entity.type
_entity.pdbx_description
1 polymer ?
#
loop_
_entity_poly.entity_id
_entity_poly.type
_entity_poly.pdbx_seq_one_letter_code
_entity_poly.pdbx_strand_id
1 'polypeptide(L)'
;MKRILFCSFMMLLLLTSEVYAHGLYLSAEGGRLHANFSDHSPASGAVVIVVDDDGIELVRDTLDEKGIWTLPGNIAGVPKVVIVEAPGGHLARITWQEAFRGTTRGFFDSLGVRIAIGTASLIGGGFLLKRLLIRKSNI
;
A
#
# COMPACT_ATOMS: atom_id res chain seq x y z
N MET A 1 34.22 11.41 1.61
CA MET A 1 33.51 10.11 1.74
C MET A 1 32.21 10.18 2.54
N LYS A 2 32.17 10.74 3.77
CA LYS A 2 30.92 10.86 4.58
C LYS A 2 29.74 11.51 3.83
N ARG A 3 29.98 12.59 3.08
CA ARG A 3 28.93 13.32 2.35
C ARG A 3 28.32 12.53 1.18
N ILE A 4 29.13 11.72 0.48
CA ILE A 4 28.67 10.92 -0.68
C ILE A 4 27.80 9.74 -0.20
N LEU A 5 28.18 9.09 0.90
CA LEU A 5 27.39 8.01 1.51
C LEU A 5 26.05 8.54 2.05
N PHE A 6 26.07 9.74 2.65
CA PHE A 6 24.86 10.43 3.11
C PHE A 6 23.93 10.82 1.95
N CYS A 7 24.48 11.35 0.85
CA CYS A 7 23.70 11.65 -0.35
C CYS A 7 23.11 10.40 -1.01
N SER A 8 23.84 9.28 -1.02
CA SER A 8 23.34 8.00 -1.54
C SER A 8 22.21 7.43 -0.67
N PHE A 9 22.32 7.55 0.66
CA PHE A 9 21.26 7.18 1.60
C PHE A 9 20.00 8.07 1.45
N MET A 10 20.18 9.38 1.29
CA MET A 10 19.07 10.30 0.99
C MET A 10 18.42 9.99 -0.36
N MET A 11 19.20 9.69 -1.40
CA MET A 11 18.66 9.25 -2.68
C MET A 11 17.86 7.94 -2.56
N LEU A 12 18.30 6.98 -1.75
CA LEU A 12 17.57 5.73 -1.50
C LEU A 12 16.22 5.94 -0.80
N LEU A 13 16.14 6.94 0.10
CA LEU A 13 14.89 7.35 0.74
C LEU A 13 13.97 8.14 -0.21
N LEU A 14 14.52 8.83 -1.19
CA LEU A 14 13.79 9.64 -2.18
C LEU A 14 13.37 8.85 -3.43
N LEU A 15 13.90 7.64 -3.65
CA LEU A 15 13.73 6.83 -4.87
C LEU A 15 12.33 6.18 -5.04
N THR A 16 11.44 6.32 -4.07
CA THR A 16 10.02 5.96 -4.25
C THR A 16 9.17 7.23 -4.24
N SER A 17 9.26 8.02 -5.30
CA SER A 17 8.05 8.72 -5.75
C SER A 17 7.10 7.62 -6.21
N GLU A 18 6.20 7.18 -5.34
CA GLU A 18 4.95 6.59 -5.83
C GLU A 18 4.42 7.60 -6.85
N VAL A 19 4.34 7.18 -8.11
CA VAL A 19 3.78 8.00 -9.18
C VAL A 19 2.38 8.35 -8.72
N TYR A 20 2.23 9.57 -8.23
CA TYR A 20 1.01 10.09 -7.62
C TYR A 20 0.02 10.38 -8.75
N ALA A 21 -0.52 9.32 -9.33
CA ALA A 21 -1.87 9.41 -9.86
C ALA A 21 -2.78 9.68 -8.65
N HIS A 22 -3.81 10.52 -8.81
CA HIS A 22 -4.86 10.70 -7.81
C HIS A 22 -5.39 9.32 -7.39
N GLY A 23 -4.88 8.79 -6.28
CA GLY A 23 -5.02 7.38 -5.95
C GLY A 23 -6.36 7.12 -5.29
N LEU A 24 -7.06 6.08 -5.72
CA LEU A 24 -8.18 5.55 -4.94
C LEU A 24 -7.62 4.54 -3.94
N TYR A 25 -7.78 4.83 -2.65
CA TYR A 25 -7.29 4.01 -1.56
C TYR A 25 -8.44 3.26 -0.90
N LEU A 26 -8.24 1.97 -0.69
CA LEU A 26 -9.18 1.12 0.03
C LEU A 26 -8.60 0.73 1.38
N SER A 27 -9.41 0.89 2.42
CA SER A 27 -9.16 0.30 3.73
C SER A 27 -10.40 -0.44 4.19
N ALA A 28 -10.22 -1.43 5.06
CA ALA A 28 -11.33 -2.14 5.65
C ALA A 28 -11.18 -2.20 7.16
N GLU A 29 -12.23 -1.84 7.88
CA GLU A 29 -12.25 -1.82 9.34
C GLU A 29 -13.65 -2.14 9.85
N GLY A 30 -13.74 -3.08 10.79
CA GLY A 30 -15.01 -3.41 11.46
C GLY A 30 -16.12 -3.86 10.51
N GLY A 31 -15.79 -4.63 9.46
CA GLY A 31 -16.77 -5.09 8.47
C GLY A 31 -17.27 -4.02 7.52
N ARG A 32 -16.56 -2.88 7.42
CA ARG A 32 -16.84 -1.82 6.46
C ARG A 32 -15.63 -1.61 5.56
N LEU A 33 -15.88 -1.44 4.28
CA LEU A 33 -14.93 -0.99 3.29
C LEU A 33 -15.01 0.53 3.19
N HIS A 34 -13.87 1.19 3.26
CA HIS A 34 -13.72 2.62 3.10
C HIS A 34 -12.91 2.88 1.83
N ALA A 35 -13.40 3.78 0.99
CA ALA A 35 -12.68 4.24 -0.18
C ALA A 35 -12.53 5.76 -0.14
N ASN A 36 -11.28 6.22 -0.25
CA ASN A 36 -10.96 7.64 -0.25
C ASN A 36 -9.98 7.94 -1.38
N PHE A 37 -10.08 9.15 -1.91
CA PHE A 37 -9.08 9.66 -2.82
C PHE A 37 -7.83 10.10 -2.05
N SER A 38 -6.76 10.37 -2.80
CA SER A 38 -5.46 10.77 -2.25
C SER A 38 -5.48 12.11 -1.50
N ASP A 39 -6.50 12.93 -1.72
CA ASP A 39 -6.77 14.18 -1.01
C ASP A 39 -7.61 13.98 0.27
N HIS A 40 -7.85 12.72 0.66
CA HIS A 40 -8.73 12.31 1.77
C HIS A 40 -10.21 12.61 1.58
N SER A 41 -10.63 13.03 0.38
CA SER A 41 -12.06 13.12 0.08
C SER A 41 -12.67 11.73 -0.05
N PRO A 42 -13.91 11.51 0.41
CA PRO A 42 -14.59 10.24 0.28
C PRO A 42 -14.88 9.95 -1.20
N ALA A 43 -14.71 8.69 -1.62
CA ALA A 43 -15.09 8.24 -2.96
C ALA A 43 -16.61 7.99 -3.05
N SER A 44 -17.40 9.01 -2.72
CA SER A 44 -18.85 8.96 -2.76
C SER A 44 -19.37 8.55 -4.14
N GLY A 45 -20.33 7.63 -4.17
CA GLY A 45 -20.93 7.17 -5.41
C GLY A 45 -20.04 6.24 -6.26
N ALA A 46 -18.87 5.82 -5.77
CA ALA A 46 -18.09 4.80 -6.47
C ALA A 46 -18.82 3.45 -6.47
N VAL A 47 -18.67 2.69 -7.54
CA VAL A 47 -19.27 1.37 -7.69
C VAL A 47 -18.37 0.34 -7.05
N VAL A 48 -18.93 -0.49 -6.18
CA VAL A 48 -18.27 -1.66 -5.57
C VAL A 48 -18.75 -2.90 -6.29
N ILE A 49 -17.83 -3.72 -6.76
CA ILE A 49 -18.10 -4.97 -7.45
C ILE A 49 -17.36 -6.08 -6.72
N VAL A 50 -18.08 -7.08 -6.25
CA VAL A 50 -17.50 -8.30 -5.68
C VAL A 50 -17.49 -9.38 -6.74
N VAL A 51 -16.33 -9.97 -6.98
CA VAL A 51 -16.17 -11.04 -7.97
C VAL A 51 -15.61 -12.31 -7.34
N ASP A 52 -15.92 -13.45 -7.95
CA ASP A 52 -15.32 -14.74 -7.62
C ASP A 52 -13.94 -14.93 -8.30
N ASP A 53 -13.42 -16.16 -8.27
CA ASP A 53 -12.10 -16.52 -8.82
C ASP A 53 -12.07 -16.51 -10.36
N ASP A 54 -13.23 -16.72 -10.98
CA ASP A 54 -13.41 -16.69 -12.43
C ASP A 54 -13.72 -15.27 -12.94
N GLY A 55 -13.79 -14.30 -12.04
CA GLY A 55 -14.13 -12.91 -12.34
C GLY A 55 -15.63 -12.66 -12.55
N ILE A 56 -16.48 -13.61 -12.15
CA ILE A 56 -17.93 -13.48 -12.24
C ILE A 56 -18.41 -12.55 -11.12
N GLU A 57 -19.24 -11.57 -11.47
CA GLU A 57 -19.87 -10.66 -10.53
C GLU A 57 -20.84 -11.40 -9.60
N LEU A 58 -20.58 -11.32 -8.31
CA LEU A 58 -21.45 -11.84 -7.26
C LEU A 58 -22.33 -10.74 -6.64
N VAL A 59 -21.78 -9.53 -6.52
CA VAL A 59 -22.46 -8.36 -5.94
C VAL A 59 -21.99 -7.11 -6.67
N ARG A 60 -22.93 -6.20 -6.92
CA ARG A 60 -22.65 -4.84 -7.38
C ARG A 60 -23.46 -3.85 -6.55
N ASP A 61 -22.77 -2.88 -6.00
CA ASP A 61 -23.34 -1.89 -5.10
C ASP A 61 -22.63 -0.53 -5.28
N THR A 62 -23.07 0.48 -4.54
CA THR A 62 -22.51 1.83 -4.58
C THR A 62 -22.10 2.27 -3.18
N LEU A 63 -20.96 2.96 -3.08
CA LEU A 63 -20.53 3.59 -1.83
C LEU A 63 -21.48 4.71 -1.41
N ASP A 64 -21.66 4.86 -0.10
CA ASP A 64 -22.43 5.96 0.47
C ASP A 64 -21.71 7.32 0.33
N GLU A 65 -22.35 8.39 0.82
CA GLU A 65 -21.81 9.75 0.76
C GLU A 65 -20.45 9.92 1.47
N LYS A 66 -20.11 8.98 2.37
CA LYS A 66 -18.85 8.97 3.13
C LYS A 66 -17.82 8.04 2.49
N GLY A 67 -18.09 7.47 1.32
CA GLY A 67 -17.20 6.52 0.66
C GLY A 67 -17.14 5.18 1.39
N ILE A 68 -18.21 4.80 2.09
CA ILE A 68 -18.27 3.59 2.91
C ILE A 68 -19.24 2.59 2.28
N TRP A 69 -18.84 1.33 2.27
CA TRP A 69 -19.70 0.19 1.95
C TRP A 69 -19.65 -0.84 3.06
N THR A 70 -20.82 -1.32 3.50
CA THR A 70 -20.91 -2.33 4.54
C THR A 70 -20.80 -3.71 3.90
N LEU A 71 -19.84 -4.53 4.34
CA LEU A 71 -19.67 -5.86 3.78
C LEU A 71 -20.91 -6.71 4.08
N PRO A 72 -21.53 -7.33 3.08
CA PRO A 72 -22.68 -8.21 3.30
C PRO A 72 -22.24 -9.45 4.07
N GLY A 73 -23.03 -9.84 5.07
CA GLY A 73 -22.74 -11.01 5.91
C GLY A 73 -22.91 -12.36 5.19
N ASN A 74 -23.64 -12.39 4.07
CA ASN A 74 -23.83 -13.57 3.24
C ASN A 74 -23.82 -13.17 1.76
N ILE A 75 -22.97 -13.81 0.96
CA ILE A 75 -22.92 -13.66 -0.50
C ILE A 75 -23.19 -15.02 -1.11
N ALA A 76 -24.05 -15.06 -2.13
CA ALA A 76 -24.24 -16.26 -2.94
C ALA A 76 -22.99 -16.46 -3.81
N GLY A 77 -22.12 -17.40 -3.41
CA GLY A 77 -20.86 -17.70 -4.10
C GLY A 77 -19.65 -17.60 -3.18
N VAL A 78 -18.46 -17.80 -3.74
CA VAL A 78 -17.18 -17.68 -3.01
C VAL A 78 -16.49 -16.40 -3.45
N PRO A 79 -16.68 -15.28 -2.72
CA PRO A 79 -16.06 -14.00 -3.09
C PRO A 79 -14.54 -14.07 -2.95
N LYS A 80 -13.83 -13.49 -3.93
CA LYS A 80 -12.36 -13.46 -3.99
C LYS A 80 -11.80 -12.06 -3.97
N VAL A 81 -12.37 -11.16 -4.77
CA VAL A 81 -11.85 -9.80 -4.95
C VAL A 81 -13.00 -8.81 -4.87
N VAL A 82 -12.73 -7.67 -4.25
CA VAL A 82 -13.58 -6.49 -4.28
C VAL A 82 -12.88 -5.45 -5.15
N ILE A 83 -13.60 -4.96 -6.15
CA ILE A 83 -13.17 -3.93 -7.09
C ILE A 83 -13.99 -2.69 -6.78
N VAL A 84 -13.34 -1.53 -6.68
CA VAL A 84 -14.00 -0.25 -6.51
C VAL A 84 -13.64 0.66 -7.67
N GLU A 85 -14.67 1.13 -8.36
CA GLU A 85 -14.58 2.00 -9.53
C GLU A 85 -15.18 3.36 -9.21
N ALA A 86 -14.32 4.36 -9.06
CA ALA A 86 -14.76 5.72 -8.79
C ALA A 86 -14.91 6.53 -10.10
N PRO A 87 -15.77 7.57 -10.11
CA PRO A 87 -15.87 8.49 -11.25
C PRO A 87 -14.49 9.04 -11.63
N GLY A 88 -14.25 9.21 -12.94
CA GLY A 88 -12.94 9.66 -13.44
C GLY A 88 -11.95 8.52 -13.76
N GLY A 89 -12.38 7.26 -13.69
CA GLY A 89 -11.58 6.10 -14.12
C GLY A 89 -10.61 5.59 -13.07
N HIS A 90 -10.76 6.02 -11.81
CA HIS A 90 -9.97 5.50 -10.71
C HIS A 90 -10.48 4.12 -10.30
N LEU A 91 -9.57 3.15 -10.25
CA LEU A 91 -9.91 1.78 -9.91
C LEU A 91 -8.96 1.30 -8.81
N ALA A 92 -9.54 0.72 -7.76
CA ALA A 92 -8.80 0.06 -6.71
C ALA A 92 -9.33 -1.35 -6.49
N ARG A 93 -8.46 -2.25 -6.02
CA ARG A 93 -8.81 -3.65 -5.73
C ARG A 93 -8.29 -4.03 -4.36
N ILE A 94 -9.07 -4.85 -3.67
CA ILE A 94 -8.71 -5.46 -2.40
C ILE A 94 -9.20 -6.91 -2.40
N THR A 95 -8.45 -7.81 -1.78
CA THR A 95 -8.93 -9.20 -1.66
C THR A 95 -10.11 -9.27 -0.69
N TRP A 96 -11.05 -10.18 -0.92
CA TRP A 96 -12.16 -10.41 0.00
C TRP A 96 -11.66 -10.72 1.43
N GLN A 97 -10.55 -11.46 1.52
CA GLN A 97 -9.93 -11.78 2.80
C GLN A 97 -9.38 -10.55 3.53
N GLU A 98 -8.73 -9.61 2.83
CA GLU A 98 -8.27 -8.34 3.43
C GLU A 98 -9.44 -7.43 3.80
N ALA A 99 -10.50 -7.40 2.98
CA ALA A 99 -11.71 -6.64 3.28
C ALA A 99 -12.41 -7.18 4.55
N PHE A 100 -12.46 -8.51 4.72
CA PHE A 100 -13.12 -9.14 5.87
C PHE A 100 -12.27 -9.13 7.14
N ARG A 101 -10.96 -9.40 7.05
CA ARG A 101 -10.04 -9.40 8.20
C ARG A 101 -9.64 -7.99 8.63
N GLY A 102 -9.96 -6.99 7.82
CA GLY A 102 -9.48 -5.63 7.96
C GLY A 102 -8.10 -5.46 7.34
N THR A 103 -7.85 -4.25 6.83
CA THR A 103 -6.54 -3.88 6.31
C THR A 103 -5.64 -3.45 7.46
N THR A 104 -4.68 -4.28 7.85
CA THR A 104 -3.60 -3.88 8.76
C THR A 104 -2.49 -3.10 8.07
N ARG A 105 -2.46 -3.11 6.72
CA ARG A 105 -1.46 -2.39 5.91
C ARG A 105 -1.70 -0.89 5.97
N GLY A 106 -1.27 -0.28 7.08
CA GLY A 106 -1.03 1.15 7.12
C GLY A 106 0.16 1.50 6.24
N PHE A 107 0.17 2.75 5.78
CA PHE A 107 1.32 3.48 5.22
C PHE A 107 2.68 3.16 5.88
N PHE A 108 2.68 2.73 7.15
CA PHE A 108 3.84 2.39 7.95
C PHE A 108 4.53 1.06 7.61
N ASP A 109 3.90 0.12 6.90
CA ASP A 109 4.60 -1.12 6.50
C ASP A 109 5.70 -0.82 5.47
N SER A 110 5.40 0.06 4.51
CA SER A 110 6.38 0.50 3.54
C SER A 110 7.49 1.32 4.22
N LEU A 111 7.13 2.17 5.18
CA LEU A 111 8.06 3.02 5.92
C LEU A 111 8.97 2.20 6.86
N GLY A 112 8.43 1.17 7.52
CA GLY A 112 9.18 0.25 8.38
C GLY A 112 10.18 -0.60 7.60
N VAL A 113 9.77 -1.15 6.45
CA VAL A 113 10.67 -1.87 5.54
C VAL A 113 11.79 -0.95 5.02
N ARG A 114 11.46 0.30 4.70
CA ARG A 114 12.44 1.31 4.25
C ARG A 114 13.47 1.65 5.34
N ILE A 115 13.03 1.84 6.58
CA ILE A 115 13.93 2.04 7.73
C ILE A 115 14.85 0.83 7.89
N ALA A 116 14.31 -0.40 7.86
CA ALA A 116 15.10 -1.62 8.02
C ALA A 116 16.19 -1.78 6.95
N ILE A 117 15.85 -1.59 5.66
CA ILE A 117 16.80 -1.64 4.54
C ILE A 117 17.86 -0.54 4.68
N GLY A 118 17.44 0.68 5.05
CA GLY A 118 18.33 1.80 5.30
C GLY A 118 19.35 1.50 6.40
N THR A 119 18.89 0.98 7.54
CA THR A 119 19.76 0.61 8.67
C THR A 119 20.72 -0.51 8.30
N ALA A 120 20.25 -1.57 7.63
CA ALA A 120 21.10 -2.68 7.18
C ALA A 120 22.23 -2.21 6.24
N SER A 121 21.90 -1.30 5.32
CA SER A 121 22.87 -0.72 4.38
C SER A 121 23.95 0.11 5.07
N LEU A 122 23.58 0.89 6.10
CA LEU A 122 24.53 1.68 6.90
C LEU A 122 25.48 0.80 7.71
N ILE A 123 24.96 -0.25 8.35
CA ILE A 123 25.77 -1.19 9.13
C ILE A 123 26.73 -1.97 8.21
N GLY A 124 26.22 -2.53 7.12
CA GLY A 124 27.02 -3.28 6.15
C GLY A 124 28.10 -2.44 5.47
N GLY A 125 27.74 -1.24 5.01
CA GLY A 125 28.69 -0.29 4.41
C GLY A 125 29.77 0.16 5.40
N GLY A 126 29.42 0.40 6.66
CA GLY A 126 30.38 0.74 7.72
C GLY A 126 31.39 -0.38 8.00
N PHE A 127 30.93 -1.64 8.03
CA PHE A 127 31.80 -2.79 8.26
C PHE A 127 32.79 -3.02 7.11
N LEU A 128 32.32 -2.93 5.85
CA LEU A 128 33.17 -3.05 4.66
C LEU A 128 34.23 -1.96 4.59
N LEU A 129 33.87 -0.71 4.88
CA LEU A 129 34.81 0.41 4.92
C LEU A 129 35.86 0.24 6.02
N LYS A 130 35.46 -0.20 7.22
CA LYS A 130 36.40 -0.50 8.31
C LYS A 130 37.42 -1.57 7.88
N ARG A 131 36.95 -2.64 7.23
CA ARG A 131 37.81 -3.72 6.73
C ARG A 131 38.79 -3.24 5.65
N LEU A 132 38.33 -2.39 4.73
CA LEU A 132 39.18 -1.84 3.67
C LEU A 132 40.21 -0.84 4.21
N LEU A 133 39.85 -0.01 5.19
CA LEU A 133 40.77 0.95 5.82
C LEU A 133 41.84 0.25 6.66
N ILE A 134 41.49 -0.78 7.44
CA ILE A 134 42.46 -1.58 8.20
C ILE A 134 43.43 -2.32 7.26
N ARG A 135 42.92 -2.83 6.13
CA ARG A 135 43.78 -3.47 5.11
C ARG A 135 44.78 -2.49 4.49
N LYS A 136 44.40 -1.22 4.35
CA LYS A 136 45.27 -0.16 3.79
C LYS A 136 46.35 0.30 4.78
N SER A 137 46.12 0.23 6.10
CA SER A 137 47.12 0.68 7.10
C SER A 137 48.18 -0.37 7.45
N ASN A 138 47.98 -1.63 7.02
CA ASN A 138 48.91 -2.73 7.24
C ASN A 138 49.80 -3.02 6.00
N ILE A 139 49.89 -2.06 5.08
CA ILE A 139 50.85 -2.00 3.96
C ILE A 139 51.65 -0.73 4.15
#